data_AF-A0A822BLN7-F1
#
_entry.id   AF-A0A822BLN7-F1
#
_cell.length_a   1.000
_cell.length_b   1.000
_cell.length_c   1.000
_cell.angle_alpha   90.00
_cell.angle_beta   90.00
_cell.angle_gamma   90.00
#
_symmetry.space_group_name_H-M   'P 1'
#
loop_
_entity.id
_entity.type
_entity.pdbx_description
1 polymer ?
#
loop_
_entity_poly.entity_id
_entity_poly.type
_entity_poly.pdbx_seq_one_letter_code
_entity_poly.pdbx_strand_id
1 'polypeptide(L)'
;PLRASSTDIDSKAKWAQNGITVVGGNGYGNGTHQLNFPWSLCVDDDQTIYVADCWNHRIVEWKYGATNGKVVVGGNGDGNGAHQLNDLLDVSIDKERDSLIISDYSNKRVVRWPRRNGTHGETIISNISCAGLTMNENGSLYVVDNEKHE
;
A
#
# COMPACT_ATOMS: atom_id res chain seq x y z
N PRO A 1 -9.20 -9.44 -41.88
CA PRO A 1 -8.09 -10.08 -41.16
C PRO A 1 -6.99 -9.06 -40.83
N LEU A 2 -6.93 -8.61 -39.58
CA LEU A 2 -5.80 -7.85 -39.05
C LEU A 2 -4.97 -8.82 -38.21
N ARG A 3 -3.86 -9.29 -38.79
CA ARG A 3 -2.86 -10.06 -38.06
C ARG A 3 -2.10 -9.04 -37.21
N ALA A 4 -2.29 -9.07 -35.89
CA ALA A 4 -1.36 -8.41 -34.99
C ALA A 4 0.02 -9.05 -35.24
N SER A 5 0.94 -8.29 -35.81
CA SER A 5 2.36 -8.64 -35.80
C SER A 5 2.80 -8.70 -34.35
N SER A 6 3.53 -9.75 -33.98
CA SER A 6 4.03 -9.97 -32.62
C SER A 6 4.64 -8.69 -32.07
N THR A 7 4.03 -8.15 -31.02
CA THR A 7 4.70 -7.20 -30.14
C THR A 7 5.78 -7.98 -29.43
N ASP A 8 7.00 -7.96 -29.97
CA ASP A 8 8.17 -8.48 -29.28
C ASP A 8 8.35 -7.63 -28.02
N ILE A 9 7.81 -8.16 -26.92
CA ILE A 9 8.07 -7.68 -25.58
C ILE A 9 9.59 -7.66 -25.42
N ASP A 10 10.16 -6.50 -25.12
CA ASP A 10 11.59 -6.37 -24.88
C ASP A 10 11.99 -7.39 -23.79
N SER A 11 12.77 -8.39 -24.16
CA SER A 11 13.23 -9.44 -23.25
C SER A 11 14.11 -8.90 -22.13
N LYS A 12 14.56 -7.64 -22.22
CA LYS A 12 15.26 -6.91 -21.16
C LYS A 12 14.32 -6.18 -20.20
N ALA A 13 13.04 -6.06 -20.54
CA ALA A 13 12.08 -5.43 -19.65
C ALA A 13 12.00 -6.23 -18.34
N LYS A 14 12.28 -5.57 -17.21
CA LYS A 14 12.31 -6.23 -15.90
C LYS A 14 10.97 -6.86 -15.52
N TRP A 15 9.86 -6.31 -16.03
CA TRP A 15 8.52 -6.88 -15.84
C TRP A 15 8.30 -8.20 -16.58
N ALA A 16 9.12 -8.51 -17.60
CA ALA A 16 9.06 -9.75 -18.36
C ALA A 16 9.92 -10.88 -17.74
N GLN A 17 10.61 -10.61 -16.63
CA GLN A 17 11.42 -11.60 -15.90
C GLN A 17 10.57 -12.38 -14.88
N ASN A 18 11.08 -13.52 -14.41
CA ASN A 18 10.44 -14.26 -13.31
C ASN A 18 10.35 -13.39 -12.04
N GLY A 19 9.19 -13.43 -11.38
CA GLY A 19 8.99 -12.75 -10.11
C GLY A 19 9.92 -13.30 -9.02
N ILE A 20 10.44 -12.40 -8.19
CA ILE A 20 11.22 -12.73 -7.00
C ILE A 20 10.52 -12.19 -5.75
N THR A 21 10.63 -12.92 -4.64
CA THR A 21 10.18 -12.39 -3.35
C THR A 21 11.20 -11.39 -2.83
N VAL A 22 10.77 -10.15 -2.61
CA VAL A 22 11.63 -9.08 -2.08
C VAL A 22 11.34 -8.73 -0.61
N VAL A 23 10.11 -9.03 -0.13
CA VAL A 23 9.65 -8.82 1.24
C VAL A 23 8.68 -9.93 1.64
N GLY A 24 8.54 -10.20 2.94
CA GLY A 24 7.72 -11.30 3.45
C GLY A 24 8.33 -12.67 3.17
N GLY A 25 7.52 -13.63 2.72
CA GLY A 25 7.98 -14.99 2.35
C GLY A 25 8.13 -15.98 3.51
N ASN A 26 7.83 -15.58 4.75
CA ASN A 26 7.96 -16.43 5.95
C ASN A 26 6.62 -16.94 6.49
N GLY A 27 5.65 -17.12 5.59
CA GLY A 27 4.32 -17.61 5.91
C GLY A 27 3.38 -16.58 6.55
N TYR A 28 2.19 -17.06 6.87
CA TYR A 28 1.12 -16.31 7.52
C TYR A 28 1.48 -15.95 8.97
N GLY A 29 1.24 -14.70 9.38
CA GLY A 29 1.35 -14.28 10.77
C GLY A 29 1.46 -12.77 10.94
N ASN A 30 1.72 -12.33 12.17
CA ASN A 30 1.85 -10.91 12.53
C ASN A 30 3.27 -10.53 13.00
N GLY A 31 4.24 -11.45 12.91
CA GLY A 31 5.65 -11.15 13.16
C GLY A 31 6.20 -10.10 12.19
N THR A 32 7.36 -9.53 12.50
CA THR A 32 8.03 -8.50 11.68
C THR A 32 8.51 -9.02 10.32
N HIS A 33 8.65 -10.33 10.16
CA HIS A 33 9.05 -10.98 8.91
C HIS A 33 7.89 -11.76 8.25
N GLN A 34 6.68 -11.67 8.83
CA GLN A 34 5.46 -12.34 8.37
C GLN A 34 4.43 -11.31 7.91
N LEU A 35 3.51 -11.77 7.06
CA LEU A 35 2.41 -11.00 6.53
C LEU A 35 1.13 -11.83 6.63
N ASN A 36 -0.02 -11.15 6.62
CA ASN A 36 -1.34 -11.73 6.63
C ASN A 36 -2.23 -11.01 5.61
N PHE A 37 -2.49 -11.70 4.50
CA PHE A 37 -3.26 -11.17 3.38
C PHE A 37 -2.72 -9.83 2.84
N PRO A 38 -1.43 -9.74 2.48
CA PRO A 38 -0.88 -8.51 1.92
C PRO A 38 -1.57 -8.18 0.60
N TRP A 39 -2.16 -7.00 0.48
CA TRP A 39 -3.04 -6.65 -0.65
C TRP A 39 -2.37 -5.71 -1.66
N SER A 40 -1.60 -4.74 -1.18
CA SER A 40 -0.92 -3.73 -2.00
C SER A 40 0.44 -3.38 -1.46
N LEU A 41 1.26 -2.74 -2.30
CA LEU A 41 2.52 -2.12 -1.91
C LEU A 41 2.80 -0.85 -2.71
N CYS A 42 3.63 0.02 -2.13
CA CYS A 42 4.29 1.10 -2.86
C CYS A 42 5.78 1.13 -2.51
N VAL A 43 6.58 1.76 -3.36
CA VAL A 43 8.04 1.84 -3.21
C VAL A 43 8.46 3.30 -3.32
N ASP A 44 9.31 3.75 -2.40
CA ASP A 44 9.89 5.09 -2.46
C ASP A 44 11.20 5.15 -3.26
N ASP A 45 11.74 6.36 -3.41
CA ASP A 45 12.98 6.60 -4.17
C ASP A 45 14.23 6.01 -3.47
N ASP A 46 14.14 5.68 -2.18
CA ASP A 46 15.19 4.99 -1.39
C ASP A 46 15.05 3.45 -1.49
N GLN A 47 14.15 2.94 -2.33
CA GLN A 47 13.79 1.52 -2.44
C GLN A 47 13.22 0.92 -1.15
N THR A 48 12.63 1.75 -0.29
CA THR A 48 11.81 1.31 0.84
C THR A 48 10.45 0.87 0.31
N ILE A 49 10.05 -0.33 0.68
CA ILE A 49 8.79 -0.97 0.29
C ILE A 49 7.82 -0.84 1.46
N TYR A 50 6.63 -0.29 1.20
CA TYR A 50 5.55 -0.22 2.17
C TYR A 50 4.46 -1.20 1.73
N VAL A 51 4.07 -2.12 2.60
CA VAL A 51 3.09 -3.16 2.29
C VAL A 51 1.84 -2.95 3.12
N ALA A 52 0.67 -2.98 2.47
CA ALA A 52 -0.63 -3.06 3.11
C ALA A 52 -0.86 -4.50 3.60
N ASP A 53 -0.63 -4.73 4.88
CA ASP A 53 -0.79 -6.02 5.56
C ASP A 53 -2.23 -6.11 6.11
N CYS A 54 -3.18 -6.38 5.19
CA CYS A 54 -4.61 -6.10 5.32
C CYS A 54 -5.23 -6.69 6.59
N TRP A 55 -5.08 -8.00 6.80
CA TRP A 55 -5.71 -8.71 7.93
C TRP A 55 -4.94 -8.57 9.24
N ASN A 56 -3.77 -7.93 9.21
CA ASN A 56 -3.09 -7.45 10.40
C ASN A 56 -3.37 -5.95 10.65
N HIS A 57 -4.19 -5.29 9.83
CA HIS A 57 -4.62 -3.90 9.95
C HIS A 57 -3.46 -2.91 10.14
N ARG A 58 -2.41 -3.07 9.32
CA ARG A 58 -1.17 -2.29 9.44
C ARG A 58 -0.48 -2.04 8.10
N ILE A 59 0.38 -1.01 8.06
CA ILE A 59 1.41 -0.84 7.04
C ILE A 59 2.74 -1.24 7.64
N VAL A 60 3.49 -2.07 6.91
CA VAL A 60 4.84 -2.47 7.29
C VAL A 60 5.83 -1.96 6.26
N GLU A 61 6.87 -1.27 6.72
CA GLU A 61 7.99 -0.82 5.88
C GLU A 61 9.11 -1.87 5.87
N TRP A 62 9.71 -2.09 4.70
CA TRP A 62 10.93 -2.87 4.51
C TRP A 62 11.94 -2.03 3.74
N LYS A 63 13.15 -1.91 4.27
CA LYS A 63 14.28 -1.44 3.48
C LYS A 63 14.68 -2.52 2.48
N TYR A 64 15.16 -2.12 1.31
CA TYR A 64 15.62 -3.06 0.29
C TYR A 64 16.66 -4.03 0.87
N GLY A 65 16.42 -5.33 0.70
CA GLY A 65 17.26 -6.42 1.23
C GLY A 65 17.09 -6.72 2.73
N ALA A 66 16.19 -6.04 3.45
CA ALA A 66 15.91 -6.35 4.86
C ALA A 66 15.14 -7.66 5.00
N THR A 67 15.49 -8.45 6.02
CA THR A 67 14.79 -9.71 6.35
C THR A 67 13.58 -9.50 7.26
N ASN A 68 13.51 -8.35 7.93
CA ASN A 68 12.43 -7.95 8.82
C ASN A 68 11.93 -6.57 8.43
N GLY A 69 10.62 -6.40 8.54
CA GLY A 69 9.95 -5.13 8.36
C GLY A 69 9.73 -4.45 9.70
N LYS A 70 9.23 -3.22 9.62
CA LYS A 70 8.85 -2.41 10.76
C LYS A 70 7.43 -1.89 10.55
N VAL A 71 6.58 -2.10 11.53
CA VAL A 71 5.22 -1.53 11.51
C VAL A 71 5.35 -0.02 11.64
N VAL A 72 4.80 0.72 10.66
CA VAL A 72 4.86 2.18 10.61
C VAL A 72 3.49 2.84 10.69
N VAL A 73 2.43 2.09 10.40
CA VAL A 73 1.04 2.54 10.53
C VAL A 73 0.18 1.39 11.05
N GLY A 74 -0.78 1.69 11.93
CA GLY A 74 -1.72 0.71 12.46
C GLY A 74 -1.05 -0.34 13.36
N GLY A 75 -1.58 -1.56 13.36
CA GLY A 75 -1.09 -2.67 14.20
C GLY A 75 -1.52 -2.61 15.66
N ASN A 76 -2.45 -1.70 16.01
CA ASN A 76 -3.01 -1.51 17.36
C ASN A 76 -4.43 -2.11 17.48
N GLY A 77 -4.67 -3.23 16.79
CA GLY A 77 -6.00 -3.79 16.59
C GLY A 77 -6.80 -3.07 15.50
N ASP A 78 -7.86 -3.73 15.03
CA ASP A 78 -8.83 -3.13 14.12
C ASP A 78 -9.65 -2.03 14.82
N GLY A 79 -10.03 -1.02 14.06
CA GLY A 79 -10.89 0.06 14.54
C GLY A 79 -10.71 1.35 13.77
N ASN A 80 -11.46 2.38 14.16
CA ASN A 80 -11.50 3.68 13.48
C ASN A 80 -10.75 4.79 14.24
N GLY A 81 -10.06 4.44 15.34
CA GLY A 81 -9.25 5.38 16.11
C GLY A 81 -8.10 5.98 15.30
N ALA A 82 -7.48 7.04 15.83
CA ALA A 82 -6.39 7.75 15.15
C ALA A 82 -5.12 6.88 14.96
N HIS A 83 -5.02 5.76 15.69
CA HIS A 83 -3.90 4.82 15.63
C HIS A 83 -4.26 3.46 15.01
N GLN A 84 -5.48 3.33 14.47
CA GLN A 84 -6.07 2.08 14.00
C GLN A 84 -6.46 2.18 12.53
N LEU A 85 -6.48 1.03 11.88
CA LEU A 85 -7.02 0.81 10.55
C LEU A 85 -7.99 -0.36 10.63
N ASN A 86 -8.80 -0.56 9.60
CA ASN A 86 -9.70 -1.69 9.48
C ASN A 86 -9.79 -2.15 8.02
N ASP A 87 -9.36 -3.38 7.78
CA ASP A 87 -9.20 -4.00 6.45
C ASP A 87 -8.66 -3.05 5.36
N LEU A 88 -7.55 -2.36 5.64
CA LEU A 88 -6.92 -1.52 4.62
C LEU A 88 -6.62 -2.31 3.34
N LEU A 89 -6.78 -1.67 2.18
CA LEU A 89 -6.53 -2.32 0.89
C LEU A 89 -5.30 -1.75 0.20
N ASP A 90 -5.16 -0.44 0.16
CA ASP A 90 -4.18 0.21 -0.70
C ASP A 90 -3.38 1.31 0.01
N VAL A 91 -2.16 1.54 -0.47
CA VAL A 91 -1.22 2.54 0.06
C VAL A 91 -0.44 3.20 -1.07
N SER A 92 -0.38 4.53 -1.05
CA SER A 92 0.43 5.34 -1.97
C SER A 92 1.24 6.39 -1.21
N ILE A 93 2.26 6.95 -1.85
CA ILE A 93 3.19 7.90 -1.23
C ILE A 93 2.87 9.32 -1.73
N ASP A 94 2.53 10.22 -0.81
CA ASP A 94 2.57 11.66 -1.05
C ASP A 94 4.01 12.12 -0.85
N LYS A 95 4.75 12.26 -1.96
CA LYS A 95 6.16 12.66 -1.92
C LYS A 95 6.33 14.10 -1.43
N GLU A 96 5.40 15.00 -1.77
CA GLU A 96 5.50 16.41 -1.40
C GLU A 96 5.35 16.62 0.11
N ARG A 97 4.45 15.86 0.75
CA ARG A 97 4.15 15.97 2.19
C ARG A 97 4.83 14.89 3.03
N ASP A 98 5.72 14.10 2.45
CA ASP A 98 6.37 12.94 3.09
C ASP A 98 5.39 12.06 3.86
N SER A 99 4.28 11.69 3.21
CA SER A 99 3.16 10.98 3.84
C SER A 99 2.76 9.73 3.08
N LEU A 100 2.14 8.79 3.78
CA LEU A 100 1.42 7.66 3.20
C LEU A 100 -0.07 8.03 3.11
N ILE A 101 -0.68 7.73 1.97
CA ILE A 101 -2.12 7.81 1.75
C ILE A 101 -2.65 6.40 1.70
N ILE A 102 -3.60 6.08 2.57
CA ILE A 102 -4.03 4.72 2.86
C ILE A 102 -5.53 4.64 2.66
N SER A 103 -5.96 3.63 1.91
CA SER A 103 -7.36 3.24 1.88
C SER A 103 -7.65 2.45 3.16
N ASP A 104 -8.50 3.01 4.02
CA ASP A 104 -8.99 2.38 5.24
C ASP A 104 -10.42 1.88 4.99
N TYR A 105 -10.49 0.82 4.17
CA TYR A 105 -11.68 0.40 3.43
C TYR A 105 -12.89 0.11 4.32
N SER A 106 -12.75 -0.74 5.35
CA SER A 106 -13.88 -1.09 6.24
C SER A 106 -14.31 0.09 7.11
N ASN A 107 -13.43 1.08 7.33
CA ASN A 107 -13.77 2.34 7.99
C ASN A 107 -14.35 3.41 7.03
N LYS A 108 -14.54 3.08 5.74
CA LYS A 108 -15.09 3.95 4.71
C LYS A 108 -14.40 5.32 4.60
N ARG A 109 -13.07 5.32 4.66
CA ARG A 109 -12.27 6.55 4.63
C ARG A 109 -10.93 6.37 3.93
N VAL A 110 -10.34 7.50 3.52
CA VAL A 110 -8.93 7.59 3.14
C VAL A 110 -8.20 8.35 4.23
N VAL A 111 -7.08 7.79 4.68
CA VAL A 111 -6.26 8.33 5.76
C VAL A 111 -4.91 8.79 5.22
N ARG A 112 -4.45 9.97 5.62
CA ARG A 112 -3.07 10.42 5.46
C ARG A 112 -2.31 10.16 6.75
N TRP A 113 -1.10 9.61 6.64
CA TRP A 113 -0.22 9.35 7.78
C TRP A 113 1.20 9.83 7.48
N PRO A 114 1.90 10.53 8.39
CA PRO A 114 3.29 10.92 8.14
C PRO A 114 4.17 9.68 7.95
N ARG A 115 4.87 9.60 6.82
CA ARG A 115 5.65 8.41 6.46
C ARG A 115 6.79 8.13 7.44
N ARG A 116 7.28 9.18 8.10
CA ARG A 116 8.35 9.12 9.08
C ARG A 116 7.90 9.75 10.40
N ASN A 117 8.15 9.05 11.50
CA ASN A 117 7.83 9.49 12.87
C ASN A 117 6.36 9.91 13.08
N GLY A 118 5.43 9.44 12.24
CA GLY A 118 4.01 9.70 12.40
C GLY A 118 3.45 8.96 13.60
N THR A 119 2.76 9.68 14.47
CA THR A 119 2.12 9.08 15.64
C THR A 119 0.69 8.67 15.35
N HIS A 120 -0.03 9.35 14.44
CA HIS A 120 -1.42 9.08 14.12
C HIS A 120 -1.76 9.40 12.65
N GLY A 121 -2.92 8.91 12.23
CA GLY A 121 -3.52 9.20 10.93
C GLY A 121 -4.49 10.37 11.00
N GLU A 122 -4.75 10.98 9.86
CA GLU A 122 -5.76 12.00 9.63
C GLU A 122 -6.70 11.54 8.52
N THR A 123 -8.02 11.59 8.75
CA THR A 123 -8.99 11.32 7.69
C THR A 123 -9.02 12.48 6.70
N ILE A 124 -8.69 12.21 5.44
CA ILE A 124 -8.68 13.23 4.37
C ILE A 124 -9.87 13.10 3.41
N ILE A 125 -10.47 11.92 3.33
CA ILE A 125 -11.73 11.68 2.60
C ILE A 125 -12.59 10.75 3.46
N SER A 126 -13.85 11.11 3.68
CA SER A 126 -14.82 10.32 4.45
C SER A 126 -15.95 9.80 3.56
N ASN A 127 -16.64 8.75 4.00
CA ASN A 127 -17.79 8.16 3.32
C ASN A 127 -17.45 7.66 1.91
N ILE A 128 -16.33 6.94 1.79
CA ILE A 128 -15.86 6.35 0.54
C ILE A 128 -15.43 4.91 0.77
N SER A 129 -15.89 4.00 -0.09
CA SER A 129 -15.45 2.60 -0.09
C SER A 129 -14.24 2.46 -1.01
N CYS A 130 -13.12 3.04 -0.60
CA CYS A 130 -11.93 3.22 -1.44
C CYS A 130 -11.23 1.87 -1.71
N ALA A 131 -11.29 1.31 -2.90
CA ALA A 131 -10.64 0.00 -3.15
C ALA A 131 -9.20 0.11 -3.66
N GLY A 132 -8.89 1.21 -4.34
CA GLY A 132 -7.58 1.53 -4.84
C GLY A 132 -7.38 3.04 -4.87
N LEU A 133 -6.13 3.48 -4.74
CA LEU A 133 -5.75 4.88 -4.79
C LEU A 133 -4.39 5.06 -5.44
N THR A 134 -4.17 6.22 -6.05
CA THR A 134 -2.86 6.59 -6.57
C THR A 134 -2.69 8.10 -6.59
N MET A 135 -1.45 8.56 -6.54
CA MET A 135 -1.13 9.97 -6.76
C MET A 135 -0.24 10.14 -7.97
N ASN A 136 -0.48 11.21 -8.71
CA ASN A 136 0.44 11.66 -9.75
C ASN A 136 1.56 12.54 -9.15
N GLU A 137 2.53 12.89 -9.99
CA GLU A 137 3.69 13.72 -9.61
C GLU A 137 3.31 15.14 -9.16
N ASN A 138 2.11 15.62 -9.52
CA ASN A 138 1.60 16.93 -9.12
C ASN A 138 0.81 16.88 -7.80
N GLY A 139 0.83 15.76 -7.08
CA GLY A 139 0.14 15.59 -5.80
C GLY A 139 -1.39 15.45 -5.92
N SER A 140 -1.93 15.19 -7.11
CA SER A 140 -3.36 14.90 -7.27
C SER A 140 -3.64 13.45 -6.90
N LEU A 141 -4.58 13.25 -5.97
CA LEU A 141 -5.03 11.94 -5.53
C LEU A 141 -6.22 11.46 -6.38
N TYR A 142 -6.09 10.26 -6.90
CA TYR A 142 -7.15 9.51 -7.59
C TYR A 142 -7.55 8.33 -6.69
N VAL A 143 -8.84 8.11 -6.56
CA VAL A 143 -9.42 7.06 -5.71
C VAL A 143 -10.50 6.33 -6.49
N VAL A 144 -10.69 5.05 -6.20
CA VAL A 144 -11.80 4.23 -6.71
C VAL A 144 -12.85 4.10 -5.62
N ASP A 145 -14.07 4.58 -5.85
CA ASP A 145 -15.20 4.36 -4.96
C ASP A 145 -16.00 3.11 -5.39
N ASN A 146 -15.72 1.98 -4.75
CA ASN A 146 -16.36 0.71 -5.09
C ASN A 146 -17.87 0.70 -4.80
N GLU A 147 -18.34 1.51 -3.85
CA GLU A 147 -19.76 1.57 -3.48
C GLU A 147 -20.56 2.39 -4.51
N LYS A 148 -19.91 3.39 -5.14
CA LYS A 148 -20.53 4.23 -6.17
C LYS A 148 -20.22 3.81 -7.61
N HIS A 149 -19.23 2.94 -7.81
CA HIS A 149 -18.74 2.52 -9.12
C HIS A 149 -18.10 3.67 -9.93
N GLU A 150 -17.28 4.49 -9.27
CA GLU A 150 -16.64 5.69 -9.83
C GLU A 150 -15.13 5.76 -9.54
#